data_AF-A0A932DCW9-F1
#
_entry.id   AF-A0A932DCW9-F1
#
_cell.length_a   1.000
_cell.length_b   1.000
_cell.length_c   1.000
_cell.angle_alpha   90.00
_cell.angle_beta   90.00
_cell.angle_gamma   90.00
#
_symmetry.space_group_name_H-M   'P 1'
#
loop_
_entity.id
_entity.type
_entity.pdbx_description
1 polymer ?
#
loop_
_entity_poly.entity_id
_entity_poly.type
_entity_poly.pdbx_seq_one_letter_code
_entity_poly.pdbx_strand_id
1 'polypeptide(L)'
;MKRITFAEPLPGYRVRLRFDDGVEGVVDLSAEVGKGVFAAWKDVAHFKRVRIGEFGELLWDGEIDLCPDALYMEVTGATVEQLFPNWKSENVHA
;
A
#
# COMPACT_ATOMS: atom_id res chain seq x y z
N MET A 1 -12.66 2.49 -3.70
CA MET A 1 -11.44 1.81 -3.25
C MET A 1 -10.47 1.83 -4.42
N LYS A 2 -9.23 2.25 -4.19
CA LYS A 2 -8.17 2.25 -5.20
C LYS A 2 -7.64 0.85 -5.43
N ARG A 3 -7.04 0.63 -6.60
CA ARG A 3 -6.33 -0.61 -6.93
C ARG A 3 -4.95 -0.29 -7.48
N ILE A 4 -3.94 -1.02 -7.06
CA ILE A 4 -2.60 -0.93 -7.63
C ILE A 4 -2.57 -1.82 -8.89
N THR A 5 -2.07 -1.27 -9.98
CA THR A 5 -1.95 -1.95 -11.29
C THR A 5 -0.50 -2.22 -11.67
N PHE A 6 0.45 -1.54 -11.02
CA PHE A 6 1.89 -1.78 -11.17
C PHE A 6 2.60 -1.56 -9.84
N ALA A 7 3.54 -2.44 -9.52
CA ALA A 7 4.38 -2.36 -8.34
C ALA A 7 5.80 -2.82 -8.67
N GLU A 8 6.79 -2.00 -8.36
CA GLU A 8 8.20 -2.31 -8.56
C GLU A 8 9.00 -1.97 -7.29
N PRO A 9 9.66 -2.95 -6.65
CA PRO A 9 10.50 -2.70 -5.49
C PRO A 9 11.78 -1.97 -5.91
N LEU A 10 12.10 -0.91 -5.19
CA LEU A 10 13.28 -0.08 -5.38
C LEU A 10 14.26 -0.21 -4.20
N PRO A 11 15.54 0.17 -4.38
CA PRO A 11 16.50 0.22 -3.28
C PRO A 11 16.03 1.13 -2.12
N GLY A 12 16.36 0.71 -0.89
CA GLY A 12 16.03 1.45 0.32
C GLY A 12 14.60 1.25 0.81
N TYR A 13 14.02 0.07 0.62
CA TYR A 13 12.64 -0.26 1.04
C TYR A 13 11.57 0.65 0.44
N ARG A 14 11.79 1.06 -0.82
CA ARG A 14 10.83 1.87 -1.57
C ARG A 14 10.08 1.01 -2.57
N VAL A 15 8.87 1.42 -2.94
CA VAL A 15 8.10 0.76 -4.00
C VAL A 15 7.52 1.81 -4.93
N ARG A 16 7.79 1.69 -6.24
CA ARG A 16 7.11 2.48 -7.26
C ARG A 16 5.75 1.85 -7.54
N LEU A 17 4.70 2.66 -7.54
CA LEU A 17 3.33 2.25 -7.72
C LEU A 17 2.68 2.98 -8.90
N ARG A 18 1.76 2.29 -9.57
CA ARG A 18 0.71 2.91 -10.41
C ARG A 18 -0.64 2.43 -9.93
N PHE A 19 -1.60 3.35 -9.85
CA PHE A 19 -2.98 3.07 -9.49
C PHE A 19 -3.88 2.96 -10.74
N ASP A 20 -5.09 2.43 -10.56
CA ASP A 20 -6.08 2.20 -11.61
C ASP A 20 -6.60 3.47 -12.29
N ASP A 21 -6.48 4.63 -11.64
CA ASP A 21 -6.77 5.95 -12.22
C ASP A 21 -5.58 6.59 -12.95
N GLY A 22 -4.44 5.88 -13.04
CA GLY A 22 -3.23 6.34 -13.69
C GLY A 22 -2.29 7.18 -12.82
N VAL A 23 -2.63 7.44 -11.55
CA VAL A 23 -1.71 8.09 -10.61
C VAL A 23 -0.50 7.20 -10.38
N GLU A 24 0.69 7.80 -10.33
CA GLU A 24 1.95 7.13 -10.04
C GLU A 24 2.71 7.82 -8.92
N GLY A 25 3.47 7.04 -8.16
CA GLY A 25 4.38 7.58 -7.16
C GLY A 25 5.28 6.52 -6.54
N VAL A 26 6.08 6.95 -5.57
CA VAL A 26 6.97 6.08 -4.81
C VAL A 26 6.64 6.22 -3.34
N VAL A 27 6.42 5.11 -2.66
CA VAL A 27 6.30 5.06 -1.19
C VAL A 27 7.63 4.64 -0.57
N ASP A 28 7.96 5.22 0.58
CA ASP A 28 9.12 4.83 1.40
C ASP A 28 8.65 4.07 2.64
N LEU A 29 8.99 2.77 2.69
CA LEU A 29 8.60 1.87 3.77
C LEU A 29 9.77 1.58 4.72
N SER A 30 10.91 2.27 4.57
CA SER A 30 12.12 2.02 5.36
C SER A 30 11.89 2.22 6.86
N ALA A 31 11.00 3.14 7.23
CA ALA A 31 10.66 3.41 8.62
C ALA A 31 9.98 2.21 9.30
N GLU A 32 9.30 1.33 8.56
CA GLU A 32 8.56 0.20 9.11
C GLU A 32 9.40 -1.06 9.29
N VAL A 33 10.57 -1.12 8.63
CA VAL A 33 11.45 -2.28 8.66
C VAL A 33 11.82 -2.66 10.10
N GLY A 34 11.55 -3.92 10.46
CA GLY A 34 11.90 -4.43 11.77
C GLY A 34 10.84 -4.25 12.85
N LYS A 35 9.71 -3.60 12.55
CA LYS A 35 8.60 -3.40 13.48
C LYS A 35 7.52 -4.47 13.28
N GLY A 36 7.07 -5.12 14.35
CA GLY A 36 5.92 -6.04 14.30
C GLY A 36 6.01 -7.06 13.15
N VAL A 37 4.94 -7.16 12.35
CA VAL A 37 4.89 -8.03 11.16
C VAL A 37 5.93 -7.67 10.08
N PHE A 38 6.33 -6.40 9.99
CA PHE A 38 7.38 -5.91 9.09
C PHE A 38 8.80 -6.31 9.52
N ALA A 39 8.95 -7.10 10.61
CA ALA A 39 10.22 -7.74 10.93
C ALA A 39 10.74 -8.64 9.79
N ALA A 40 9.84 -9.22 8.98
CA ALA A 40 10.21 -10.02 7.81
C ALA A 40 11.00 -9.23 6.77
N TRP A 41 10.82 -7.90 6.69
CA TRP A 41 11.55 -7.04 5.76
C TRP A 41 13.00 -6.78 6.17
N LYS A 42 13.47 -7.24 7.34
CA LYS A 42 14.92 -7.29 7.61
C LYS A 42 15.66 -8.15 6.58
N ASP A 43 14.98 -9.14 6.00
CA ASP A 43 15.44 -9.78 4.78
C ASP A 43 15.00 -8.94 3.56
N VAL A 44 15.96 -8.23 2.97
CA VAL A 44 15.70 -7.42 1.76
C VAL A 44 15.25 -8.27 0.58
N ALA A 45 15.65 -9.54 0.50
CA ALA A 45 15.18 -10.44 -0.54
C ALA A 45 13.68 -10.74 -0.35
N HIS A 46 13.21 -10.84 0.90
CA HIS A 46 11.78 -10.91 1.21
C HIS A 46 11.07 -9.65 0.75
N PHE A 47 11.57 -8.46 1.10
CA PHE A 47 10.97 -7.19 0.68
C PHE A 47 10.85 -7.07 -0.85
N LYS A 48 11.85 -7.54 -1.60
CA LYS A 48 11.83 -7.50 -3.07
C LYS A 48 10.82 -8.44 -3.73
N ARG A 49 10.19 -9.35 -2.98
CA ARG A 49 9.14 -10.25 -3.50
C ARG A 49 7.73 -9.64 -3.41
N VAL A 50 7.64 -8.31 -3.28
CA VAL A 50 6.35 -7.61 -3.37
C VAL A 50 5.62 -8.00 -4.65
N ARG A 51 4.32 -8.26 -4.53
CA ARG A 51 3.41 -8.58 -5.63
C ARG A 51 2.08 -7.89 -5.44
N ILE A 52 1.31 -7.77 -6.52
CA ILE A 52 -0.05 -7.25 -6.47
C ILE A 52 -1.00 -8.43 -6.21
N GLY A 53 -1.89 -8.29 -5.23
CA GLY A 53 -2.95 -9.25 -4.93
C GLY A 53 -4.15 -9.14 -5.88
N GLU A 54 -5.14 -10.00 -5.69
CA GLU A 54 -6.30 -10.07 -6.60
C GLU A 54 -7.16 -8.80 -6.55
N PHE A 55 -7.20 -8.12 -5.40
CA PHE A 55 -7.97 -6.90 -5.20
C PHE A 55 -7.16 -5.63 -5.51
N GLY A 56 -5.86 -5.76 -5.80
CA GLY A 56 -4.96 -4.65 -6.11
C GLY A 56 -4.16 -4.13 -4.92
N GLU A 57 -4.16 -4.86 -3.79
CA GLU A 57 -3.29 -4.67 -2.62
C GLU A 57 -1.84 -5.08 -2.90
N LEU A 58 -0.89 -4.54 -2.13
CA LEU A 58 0.46 -5.10 -2.13
C LEU A 58 0.51 -6.27 -1.16
N LEU A 59 1.11 -7.37 -1.60
CA LEU A 59 1.35 -8.57 -0.81
C LEU A 59 2.84 -8.88 -0.79
N TRP A 60 3.30 -9.40 0.34
CA TRP A 60 4.52 -10.17 0.45
C TRP A 60 4.20 -11.62 0.82
N ASP A 61 5.17 -12.52 0.72
CA ASP A 61 4.94 -13.91 1.14
C ASP A 61 4.57 -13.98 2.63
N GLY A 62 3.46 -14.65 2.94
CA GLY A 62 2.95 -14.75 4.32
C GLY A 62 1.78 -13.80 4.58
N GLU A 63 1.91 -12.95 5.60
CA GLU A 63 0.80 -12.19 6.20
C GLU A 63 0.92 -10.66 6.04
N ILE A 64 1.88 -10.17 5.25
CA ILE A 64 2.02 -8.72 5.04
C ILE A 64 1.23 -8.32 3.80
N ASP A 65 0.11 -7.65 4.03
CA ASP A 65 -0.64 -6.92 3.02
C ASP A 65 -0.66 -5.41 3.34
N LEU A 66 -0.62 -4.58 2.30
CA LEU A 66 -0.81 -3.14 2.42
C LEU A 66 -1.99 -2.68 1.57
N CYS A 67 -2.91 -1.98 2.22
CA CYS A 67 -4.11 -1.44 1.61
C CYS A 67 -3.76 -0.42 0.49
N PRO A 68 -4.35 -0.55 -0.72
CA PRO A 68 -4.15 0.39 -1.82
C PRO A 68 -4.46 1.83 -1.46
N ASP A 69 -5.54 2.06 -0.71
CA ASP A 69 -5.99 3.40 -0.35
C ASP A 69 -5.00 4.10 0.58
N ALA A 70 -4.43 3.37 1.54
CA ALA A 70 -3.40 3.90 2.43
C ALA A 70 -2.16 4.32 1.64
N LEU A 71 -1.72 3.49 0.70
CA LEU A 71 -0.59 3.79 -0.18
C LEU A 71 -0.90 4.95 -1.15
N TYR A 72 -2.14 5.05 -1.63
CA TYR A 72 -2.59 6.16 -2.47
C TYR A 72 -2.54 7.48 -1.72
N MET A 73 -3.01 7.51 -0.46
CA MET A 73 -2.92 8.70 0.39
C MET A 73 -1.46 9.11 0.65
N GLU A 74 -0.57 8.14 0.91
CA GLU A 74 0.87 8.42 1.08
C GLU A 74 1.48 9.02 -0.21
N VAL A 75 1.14 8.48 -1.38
CA VAL A 75 1.66 8.97 -2.67
C VAL A 75 1.13 10.35 -3.02
N THR A 76 -0.14 10.63 -2.75
CA THR A 76 -0.83 11.84 -3.24
C THR A 76 -0.95 12.94 -2.20
N GLY A 77 -0.77 12.63 -0.93
CA GLY A 77 -1.14 13.49 0.19
C GLY A 77 -2.66 13.68 0.34
N ALA A 78 -3.48 12.89 -0.35
CA ALA A 78 -4.93 12.97 -0.25
C ALA A 78 -5.40 12.60 1.15
N THR A 79 -6.42 13.30 1.65
CA THR A 79 -7.04 12.98 2.95
C THR A 79 -8.09 11.89 2.82
N VAL A 80 -8.47 11.30 3.96
CA VAL A 80 -9.55 10.30 4.03
C VAL A 80 -10.86 10.88 3.50
N GLU A 81 -11.17 12.15 3.77
CA GLU A 81 -12.37 12.82 3.28
C GLU A 81 -12.36 13.00 1.76
N GLN A 82 -11.19 13.26 1.17
CA GLN A 82 -11.06 13.36 -0.28
C GLN A 82 -11.22 12.00 -0.95
N LEU A 83 -10.72 10.94 -0.31
CA LEU A 83 -10.77 9.59 -0.85
C LEU A 83 -12.12 8.88 -0.62
N PHE A 84 -12.79 9.19 0.49
CA PHE A 84 -14.05 8.59 0.91
C PHE A 84 -15.06 9.67 1.38
N PRO A 85 -15.55 10.55 0.50
CA PRO A 85 -16.36 11.71 0.90
C PRO A 85 -17.66 11.37 1.67
N ASN A 86 -18.17 10.14 1.54
CA ASN A 86 -19.42 9.70 2.14
C ASN A 86 -19.24 8.70 3.30
N TRP A 87 -18.02 8.49 3.82
CA TRP A 87 -17.76 7.48 4.87
C TRP A 87 -18.50 7.75 6.19
N LYS A 88 -18.90 9.00 6.43
CA LYS A 88 -19.69 9.43 7.59
C LYS A 88 -21.20 9.13 7.46
N SER A 89 -21.67 8.69 6.28
CA SER A 89 -23.11 8.56 5.99
C SER A 89 -23.67 7.15 6.01
N GLU A 90 -22.88 6.13 6.35
CA GLU A 90 -23.46 4.80 6.61
C GLU A 90 -23.99 4.75 8.04
N ASN A 91 -25.32 4.87 8.17
CA ASN A 91 -26.04 4.34 9.32
C ASN A 91 -25.75 2.83 9.36
N VAL A 92 -24.77 2.43 10.15
CA VAL A 92 -24.56 1.03 10.52
C VAL A 92 -25.73 0.64 11.44
N HIS A 93 -26.83 0.18 10.85
CA HIS A 93 -27.83 -0.55 11.62
C HIS A 93 -27.26 -1.95 11.89
N ALA A 94 -26.96 -2.17 13.17
CA ALA A 94 -26.63 -3.46 13.77
C ALA A 94 -27.77 -4.47 13.62
#